data_AF-A0A7W2UG07-F1
#
_entry.id   AF-A0A7W2UG07-F1
#
_cell.length_a   1.000
_cell.length_b   1.000
_cell.length_c   1.000
_cell.angle_alpha   90.00
_cell.angle_beta   90.00
_cell.angle_gamma   90.00
#
_symmetry.space_group_name_H-M   'P 1'
#
loop_
_entity.id
_entity.type
_entity.pdbx_description
1 polymer ?
#
loop_
_entity_poly.entity_id
_entity_poly.type
_entity_poly.pdbx_seq_one_letter_code
_entity_poly.pdbx_strand_id
1 'polypeptide(L)'
;MNQNASLSAPPRRTRGIVLLGLAVLVMASAVLVVRGPLMMAAPRCVAGRWHGCFDTFNGVVLMTLVALPPAALVVWALARRRRAAGVASAWRMSLAEVGLVHGTVPFLWMTMMPGAGVGTVPPRVSLVPLRDLVTMGPLGIAGNLLVFAALGFFAPMRFAALASVPRILALGAGCSALVETAQYVLRLDRVSSVDDVLVNTAGAVLAALASRRWWRTTAEASSDRPRPAPAAAG
;
A
#
# COMPACT_ATOMS: atom_id res chain seq x y z
N MET A 1 31.20 4.89 50.37
CA MET A 1 31.11 5.01 48.90
C MET A 1 29.77 4.42 48.46
N ASN A 2 28.75 5.25 48.36
CA ASN A 2 27.43 4.90 47.82
C ASN A 2 27.25 5.67 46.51
N GLN A 3 26.86 4.98 45.43
CA GLN A 3 25.94 5.49 44.39
C GLN A 3 25.67 4.39 43.35
N ASN A 4 24.69 3.53 43.63
CA ASN A 4 23.95 2.82 42.60
C ASN A 4 22.77 3.70 42.19
N ALA A 5 22.89 4.43 41.08
CA ALA A 5 21.80 5.20 40.50
C ALA A 5 20.81 4.23 39.84
N SER A 6 19.64 4.06 40.46
CA SER A 6 18.48 3.39 39.90
C SER A 6 17.89 4.23 38.75
N LEU A 7 17.95 3.70 37.53
CA LEU A 7 17.28 4.27 36.35
C LEU A 7 15.77 4.31 36.60
N SER A 8 15.21 5.52 36.69
CA SER A 8 13.76 5.73 36.80
C SER A 8 13.05 5.28 35.53
N ALA A 9 12.09 4.36 35.67
CA ALA A 9 11.19 3.97 34.59
C ALA A 9 10.32 5.18 34.16
N PRO A 10 10.06 5.40 32.86
CA PRO A 10 9.24 6.52 32.42
C PRO A 10 7.78 6.32 32.88
N PRO A 11 7.09 7.37 33.36
CA PRO A 11 5.79 7.23 33.98
C PRO A 11 4.72 6.92 32.92
N ARG A 12 3.80 6.01 33.26
CA ARG A 12 2.62 5.62 32.45
C ARG A 12 1.83 6.80 31.86
N ARG A 13 1.90 7.97 32.50
CA ARG A 13 1.27 9.23 32.07
C ARG A 13 1.82 9.79 30.76
N THR A 14 3.14 9.75 30.55
CA THR A 14 3.77 10.21 29.30
C THR A 14 3.36 9.34 28.12
N ARG A 15 3.28 8.02 28.35
CA ARG A 15 2.80 7.05 27.36
C ARG A 15 1.33 7.28 27.02
N GLY A 16 0.49 7.61 28.00
CA GLY A 16 -0.91 7.99 27.79
C GLY A 16 -1.08 9.25 26.95
N ILE A 17 -0.29 10.30 27.22
CA ILE A 17 -0.32 11.56 26.45
C ILE A 17 0.14 11.34 25.01
N VAL A 18 1.20 10.57 24.80
CA VAL A 18 1.70 10.25 23.44
C VAL A 18 0.67 9.45 22.65
N LEU A 19 0.02 8.46 23.26
CA LEU A 19 -1.03 7.68 22.61
C LEU A 19 -2.26 8.52 22.28
N LEU A 20 -2.67 9.42 23.18
CA LEU A 20 -3.77 10.35 22.94
C LEU A 20 -3.43 11.33 21.82
N GLY A 21 -2.22 11.89 21.81
CA GLY A 21 -1.74 12.78 20.75
C GLY A 21 -1.70 12.09 19.39
N LEU A 22 -1.21 10.85 19.32
CA LEU A 22 -1.24 10.03 18.10
C LEU A 22 -2.68 9.75 17.64
N ALA A 23 -3.59 9.41 18.56
CA ALA A 23 -4.99 9.16 18.22
C ALA A 23 -5.68 10.42 17.65
N VAL A 24 -5.43 11.59 18.25
CA VAL A 24 -5.95 12.88 17.75
C VAL A 24 -5.37 13.19 16.38
N LEU A 25 -4.07 12.98 16.16
CA LEU A 25 -3.43 13.17 14.86
C LEU A 25 -4.00 12.23 13.79
N VAL A 26 -4.22 10.95 14.10
CA VAL A 26 -4.82 9.99 13.17
C VAL A 26 -6.25 10.39 12.83
N MET A 27 -7.05 10.77 13.83
CA MET A 27 -8.43 11.22 13.62
C MET A 27 -8.49 12.51 12.81
N ALA A 28 -7.65 13.49 13.11
CA ALA A 28 -7.57 14.74 12.36
C ALA A 28 -7.13 14.48 10.90
N SER A 29 -6.14 13.61 10.70
CA SER A 29 -5.68 13.20 9.36
C SER A 29 -6.80 12.50 8.59
N ALA A 30 -7.53 11.58 9.23
CA ALA A 30 -8.67 10.90 8.63
C ALA A 30 -9.78 11.89 8.23
N VAL A 31 -10.12 12.83 9.12
CA VAL A 31 -11.11 13.88 8.82
C VAL A 31 -10.67 14.75 7.64
N LEU A 32 -9.40 15.15 7.59
CA LEU A 32 -8.86 15.93 6.48
C LEU A 32 -8.91 15.16 5.15
N VAL A 33 -8.52 13.89 5.16
CA VAL A 33 -8.55 13.00 3.98
C VAL A 33 -9.99 12.80 3.49
N VAL A 34 -10.96 12.70 4.40
CA VAL A 34 -12.37 12.42 4.06
C VAL A 34 -13.14 13.70 3.68
N ARG A 35 -12.75 14.88 4.20
CA ARG A 35 -13.45 16.15 3.99
C ARG A 35 -13.52 16.56 2.52
N GLY A 36 -12.39 16.53 1.80
CA GLY A 36 -12.35 16.88 0.37
C GLY A 36 -13.28 16.02 -0.49
N PRO A 37 -13.14 14.67 -0.42
CA PRO A 37 -14.03 13.71 -1.08
C PRO A 37 -15.52 13.93 -0.77
N LEU A 38 -15.87 14.12 0.50
CA LEU A 38 -17.27 14.33 0.90
C LEU A 38 -17.84 15.66 0.41
N MET A 39 -17.07 16.74 0.44
CA MET A 39 -17.58 18.06 0.05
C MET A 39 -17.62 18.26 -1.47
N MET A 40 -16.71 17.61 -2.21
CA MET A 40 -16.56 17.83 -3.66
C MET A 40 -17.14 16.69 -4.49
N ALA A 41 -16.84 15.43 -4.17
CA ALA A 41 -17.22 14.29 -5.00
C ALA A 41 -18.61 13.75 -4.63
N ALA A 42 -18.93 13.61 -3.34
CA ALA A 42 -20.18 12.96 -2.92
C ALA A 42 -21.46 13.63 -3.49
N PRO A 43 -21.62 14.96 -3.51
CA PRO A 43 -22.80 15.60 -4.10
C PRO A 43 -22.92 15.35 -5.61
N ARG A 44 -21.79 15.21 -6.31
CA ARG A 44 -21.77 14.90 -7.75
C ARG A 44 -22.18 13.46 -8.01
N CYS A 45 -21.69 12.52 -7.19
CA CYS A 45 -22.03 11.10 -7.30
C CYS A 45 -23.50 10.83 -7.01
N VAL A 46 -24.03 11.42 -5.93
CA VAL A 46 -25.45 11.30 -5.57
C VAL A 46 -26.35 11.92 -6.64
N ALA A 47 -25.90 13.00 -7.29
CA ALA A 47 -26.61 13.62 -8.41
C ALA A 47 -26.48 12.86 -9.76
N GLY A 48 -25.94 11.64 -9.76
CA GLY A 48 -25.80 10.82 -10.97
C GLY A 48 -24.68 11.26 -11.93
N ARG A 49 -23.83 12.22 -11.55
CA ARG A 49 -22.70 12.68 -12.37
C ARG A 49 -21.47 11.81 -12.12
N TRP A 50 -21.52 10.58 -12.64
CA TRP A 50 -20.52 9.54 -12.40
C TRP A 50 -19.12 9.85 -12.91
N HIS A 51 -18.98 10.69 -13.94
CA HIS A 51 -17.67 11.09 -14.46
C HIS A 51 -16.81 11.65 -13.31
N GLY A 52 -17.30 12.68 -12.60
CA GLY A 52 -16.61 13.31 -11.47
C GLY A 52 -16.27 12.40 -10.28
N CYS A 53 -16.84 11.20 -10.23
CA CYS A 53 -16.60 10.21 -9.19
C CYS A 53 -15.43 9.27 -9.52
N PHE A 54 -15.13 9.09 -10.80
CA PHE A 54 -14.18 8.11 -11.30
C PHE A 54 -13.00 8.76 -12.03
N ASP A 55 -13.09 10.03 -12.40
CA ASP A 55 -12.05 10.79 -13.10
C ASP A 55 -11.38 11.88 -12.24
N THR A 56 -11.72 11.97 -10.95
CA THR A 56 -11.10 12.93 -10.02
C THR A 56 -10.43 12.24 -8.84
N PHE A 57 -9.37 12.85 -8.30
CA PHE A 57 -8.70 12.38 -7.08
C PHE A 57 -9.67 12.21 -5.92
N ASN A 58 -10.51 13.22 -5.67
CA ASN A 58 -11.51 13.18 -4.60
C ASN A 58 -12.58 12.10 -4.84
N GLY A 59 -12.95 11.84 -6.09
CA GLY A 59 -13.85 10.77 -6.48
C GLY A 59 -13.27 9.39 -6.21
N VAL A 60 -12.03 9.14 -6.65
CA VAL A 60 -11.35 7.86 -6.42
C VAL A 60 -11.14 7.60 -4.93
N VAL A 61 -10.76 8.62 -4.14
CA VAL A 61 -10.67 8.49 -2.68
C VAL A 61 -12.04 8.17 -2.07
N LEU A 62 -13.11 8.87 -2.49
CA LEU A 62 -14.46 8.57 -2.02
C LEU A 62 -14.85 7.11 -2.33
N MET A 63 -14.63 6.65 -3.55
CA MET A 63 -14.97 5.28 -3.97
C MET A 63 -14.16 4.23 -3.22
N THR A 64 -12.90 4.53 -2.92
CA THR A 64 -12.06 3.68 -2.07
C THR A 64 -12.64 3.55 -0.66
N LEU A 65 -13.06 4.67 -0.07
CA LEU A 65 -13.68 4.67 1.26
C LEU A 65 -15.02 3.91 1.26
N VAL A 66 -15.86 4.13 0.24
CA VAL A 66 -17.15 3.42 0.06
C VAL A 66 -16.94 1.92 -0.16
N ALA A 67 -15.81 1.51 -0.73
CA ALA A 67 -15.47 0.11 -0.95
C ALA A 67 -14.92 -0.61 0.30
N LEU A 68 -14.68 0.08 1.43
CA LEU A 68 -14.20 -0.56 2.66
C LEU A 68 -15.20 -1.58 3.26
N PRO A 69 -16.50 -1.26 3.46
CA PRO A 69 -17.48 -2.23 3.93
C PRO A 69 -17.59 -3.49 3.05
N PRO A 70 -17.77 -3.39 1.71
CA PRO A 70 -17.81 -4.59 0.89
C PRO A 70 -16.48 -5.35 0.88
N ALA A 71 -15.32 -4.68 0.93
CA ALA A 71 -14.03 -5.35 1.08
C ALA A 71 -13.95 -6.18 2.38
N ALA A 72 -14.41 -5.63 3.50
CA ALA A 72 -14.47 -6.34 4.78
C ALA A 72 -15.40 -7.57 4.72
N LEU A 73 -16.56 -7.44 4.05
CA LEU A 73 -17.48 -8.56 3.82
C LEU A 73 -16.84 -9.65 2.95
N VAL A 74 -16.08 -9.29 1.92
CA VAL A 74 -15.34 -10.24 1.08
C VAL A 74 -14.28 -10.96 1.89
N VAL A 75 -13.49 -10.25 2.71
CA VAL A 75 -12.52 -10.88 3.63
C VAL A 75 -13.22 -11.90 4.52
N TRP A 76 -14.33 -11.51 5.13
CA TRP A 76 -15.10 -12.39 6.01
C TRP A 76 -15.64 -13.61 5.28
N ALA A 77 -16.25 -13.43 4.11
CA ALA A 77 -16.79 -14.53 3.30
C ALA A 77 -15.70 -15.51 2.87
N LEU A 78 -14.57 -15.01 2.35
CA LEU A 78 -13.42 -15.83 1.96
C LEU A 78 -12.83 -16.58 3.16
N ALA A 79 -12.69 -15.91 4.29
CA ALA A 79 -12.14 -16.52 5.49
C ALA A 79 -13.06 -17.62 6.03
N ARG A 80 -14.39 -17.42 6.04
CA ARG A 80 -15.36 -18.45 6.43
C ARG A 80 -15.30 -19.66 5.50
N ARG A 81 -15.30 -19.43 4.18
CA ARG A 81 -15.19 -20.49 3.17
C ARG A 81 -13.90 -21.31 3.33
N ARG A 82 -12.77 -20.63 3.51
CA ARG A 82 -11.46 -21.28 3.71
C ARG A 82 -11.37 -22.05 5.01
N ARG A 83 -11.95 -21.51 6.10
CA ARG A 83 -12.01 -22.19 7.39
C ARG A 83 -12.87 -23.46 7.30
N ALA A 84 -14.01 -23.40 6.60
CA ALA A 84 -14.85 -24.56 6.36
C ALA A 84 -14.12 -25.64 5.53
N ALA A 85 -13.22 -25.24 4.63
CA ALA A 85 -12.37 -26.13 3.85
C ALA A 85 -11.07 -26.58 4.58
N GLY A 86 -10.92 -26.29 5.88
CA GLY A 86 -9.74 -26.71 6.66
C GLY A 86 -8.43 -25.98 6.32
N VAL A 87 -8.48 -24.86 5.60
CA VAL A 87 -7.27 -24.11 5.21
C VAL A 87 -6.68 -23.38 6.42
N ALA A 88 -5.41 -23.67 6.72
CA ALA A 88 -4.66 -22.97 7.77
C ALA A 88 -4.53 -21.46 7.47
N SER A 89 -4.58 -20.62 8.52
CA SER A 89 -4.45 -19.15 8.40
C SER A 89 -5.47 -18.49 7.44
N ALA A 90 -6.66 -19.08 7.29
CA ALA A 90 -7.74 -18.62 6.40
C ALA A 90 -8.00 -17.11 6.44
N TRP A 91 -8.06 -16.52 7.64
CA TRP A 91 -8.25 -15.07 7.84
C TRP A 91 -7.10 -14.25 7.29
N ARG A 92 -5.86 -14.62 7.61
CA ARG A 92 -4.66 -13.90 7.18
C ARG A 92 -4.53 -13.93 5.65
N MET A 93 -4.76 -15.08 5.02
CA MET A 93 -4.71 -15.20 3.55
C MET A 93 -5.78 -14.33 2.88
N SER A 94 -7.00 -14.33 3.43
CA SER A 94 -8.11 -13.55 2.89
C SER A 94 -7.89 -12.05 3.05
N LEU A 95 -7.38 -11.64 4.21
CA LEU A 95 -6.98 -10.26 4.46
C LEU A 95 -5.83 -9.83 3.53
N ALA A 96 -4.85 -10.69 3.30
CA ALA A 96 -3.73 -10.38 2.42
C ALA A 96 -4.15 -10.20 0.96
N GLU A 97 -5.02 -11.05 0.43
CA GLU A 97 -5.50 -10.91 -0.94
C GLU A 97 -6.36 -9.67 -1.14
N VAL A 98 -7.35 -9.45 -0.25
CA VAL A 98 -8.24 -8.30 -0.40
C VAL A 98 -7.50 -7.00 -0.09
N GLY A 99 -6.66 -6.98 0.95
CA GLY A 99 -5.83 -5.83 1.30
C GLY A 99 -4.84 -5.46 0.19
N LEU A 100 -4.26 -6.47 -0.48
CA LEU A 100 -3.41 -6.26 -1.65
C LEU A 100 -4.15 -5.52 -2.76
N VAL A 101 -5.34 -5.99 -3.14
CA VAL A 101 -6.12 -5.38 -4.22
C VAL A 101 -6.66 -4.01 -3.81
N HIS A 102 -7.39 -3.95 -2.70
CA HIS A 102 -8.05 -2.74 -2.23
C HIS A 102 -7.04 -1.63 -1.89
N GLY A 103 -5.86 -1.99 -1.39
CA GLY A 103 -4.83 -1.02 -1.04
C GLY A 103 -3.94 -0.58 -2.21
N THR A 104 -3.89 -1.31 -3.33
CA THR A 104 -3.00 -0.98 -4.47
C THR A 104 -3.78 -0.38 -5.64
N VAL A 105 -4.94 -0.94 -5.98
CA VAL A 105 -5.72 -0.56 -7.17
C VAL A 105 -6.10 0.93 -7.17
N PRO A 106 -6.57 1.54 -6.08
CA PRO A 106 -6.90 2.97 -6.07
C PRO A 106 -5.72 3.88 -6.39
N PHE A 107 -4.52 3.55 -5.92
CA PHE A 107 -3.33 4.36 -6.20
C PHE A 107 -2.85 4.17 -7.64
N LEU A 108 -2.92 2.95 -8.17
CA LEU A 108 -2.68 2.70 -9.60
C LEU A 108 -3.68 3.46 -10.47
N TRP A 109 -4.95 3.49 -10.08
CA TRP A 109 -5.95 4.31 -10.75
C TRP A 109 -5.54 5.79 -10.72
N MET A 110 -5.27 6.34 -9.54
CA MET A 110 -4.91 7.76 -9.41
C MET A 110 -3.67 8.15 -10.22
N THR A 111 -2.66 7.28 -10.28
CA THR A 111 -1.43 7.52 -11.05
C THR A 111 -1.64 7.36 -12.55
N MET A 112 -2.56 6.48 -12.99
CA MET A 112 -2.95 6.32 -14.39
C MET A 112 -4.01 7.32 -14.86
N MET A 113 -4.52 8.20 -13.99
CA MET A 113 -5.45 9.24 -14.42
C MET A 113 -4.75 10.27 -15.31
N PRO A 114 -5.30 10.58 -16.50
CA PRO A 114 -4.72 11.54 -17.42
C PRO A 114 -4.61 12.94 -16.79
N GLY A 115 -3.52 13.65 -17.09
CA GLY A 115 -3.35 15.07 -16.76
C GLY A 115 -4.23 15.99 -17.60
N ALA A 116 -4.32 17.27 -17.21
CA ALA A 116 -5.17 18.24 -17.88
C ALA A 116 -4.71 18.59 -19.32
N GLY A 117 -3.45 18.31 -19.68
CA GLY A 117 -2.85 18.59 -20.98
C GLY A 117 -2.65 17.36 -21.88
N VAL A 118 -3.42 16.29 -21.69
CA VAL A 118 -3.32 15.09 -22.53
C VAL A 118 -3.60 15.46 -24.00
N GLY A 119 -2.68 15.04 -24.88
CA GLY A 119 -2.76 15.31 -26.32
C GLY A 119 -2.30 16.70 -26.75
N THR A 120 -2.06 17.63 -25.82
CA THR A 120 -1.56 18.99 -26.13
C THR A 120 -0.08 19.17 -25.79
N VAL A 121 0.44 18.39 -24.85
CA VAL A 121 1.83 18.46 -24.41
C VAL A 121 2.61 17.22 -24.86
N PRO A 122 3.86 17.37 -25.37
CA PRO A 122 4.69 16.23 -25.70
C PRO A 122 5.03 15.39 -24.45
N PRO A 123 5.21 14.06 -24.58
CA PRO A 123 5.64 13.21 -23.47
C PRO A 123 6.94 13.71 -22.83
N ARG A 124 7.00 13.74 -21.50
CA ARG A 124 8.17 14.19 -20.74
C ARG A 124 8.81 13.01 -20.02
N VAL A 125 10.14 12.96 -20.04
CA VAL A 125 10.93 11.96 -19.32
C VAL A 125 11.99 12.65 -18.47
N SER A 126 12.16 12.17 -17.24
CA SER A 126 13.19 12.63 -16.31
C SER A 126 14.02 11.42 -15.88
N LEU A 127 15.19 11.29 -16.50
CA LEU A 127 16.12 10.19 -16.23
C LEU A 127 17.22 10.58 -15.22
N VAL A 128 17.23 11.83 -14.77
CA VAL A 128 18.22 12.34 -13.81
C VAL A 128 17.70 12.03 -12.40
N PRO A 129 18.35 11.12 -11.65
CA PRO A 129 17.93 10.81 -10.30
C PRO A 129 17.98 12.04 -9.40
N LEU A 130 17.07 12.09 -8.44
CA LEU A 130 16.88 13.11 -7.40
C LEU A 130 16.41 14.48 -7.87
N ARG A 131 16.30 14.70 -9.20
CA ARG A 131 15.88 16.00 -9.74
C ARG A 131 14.43 16.30 -9.42
N ASP A 132 13.56 15.35 -9.72
CA ASP A 132 12.12 15.55 -9.52
C ASP A 132 11.82 15.44 -8.03
N LEU A 133 12.52 14.55 -7.30
CA LEU A 133 12.39 14.37 -5.86
C LEU A 133 12.57 15.66 -5.05
N VAL A 134 13.53 16.52 -5.43
CA VAL A 134 13.78 17.81 -4.75
C VAL A 134 12.61 18.79 -4.91
N THR A 135 11.88 18.69 -6.01
CA THR A 135 10.70 19.52 -6.30
C THR A 135 9.38 18.83 -5.91
N MET A 136 9.42 17.53 -5.62
CA MET A 136 8.31 16.69 -5.22
C MET A 136 7.92 17.08 -3.79
N GLY A 137 6.96 18.00 -3.65
CA GLY A 137 6.48 18.42 -2.34
C GLY A 137 6.03 17.24 -1.47
N PRO A 138 5.84 17.43 -0.15
CA PRO A 138 5.60 16.34 0.80
C PRO A 138 4.42 15.42 0.44
N LEU A 139 3.35 15.97 -0.15
CA LEU A 139 2.20 15.20 -0.61
C LEU A 139 2.52 14.31 -1.81
N GLY A 140 3.40 14.75 -2.71
CA GLY A 140 3.87 13.95 -3.85
C GLY A 140 4.70 12.76 -3.38
N ILE A 141 5.65 12.99 -2.46
CA ILE A 141 6.46 11.93 -1.85
C ILE A 141 5.55 10.93 -1.13
N ALA A 142 4.62 11.41 -0.30
CA ALA A 142 3.68 10.55 0.41
C ALA A 142 2.79 9.75 -0.56
N GLY A 143 2.29 10.38 -1.62
CA GLY A 143 1.48 9.73 -2.65
C GLY A 143 2.23 8.58 -3.33
N ASN A 144 3.45 8.83 -3.78
CA ASN A 144 4.31 7.84 -4.43
C ASN A 144 4.67 6.68 -3.47
N LEU A 145 5.06 6.98 -2.22
CA LEU A 145 5.33 5.93 -1.22
C LEU A 145 4.15 4.99 -1.01
N LEU A 146 2.91 5.48 -1.18
CA LEU A 146 1.71 4.68 -0.99
C LEU A 146 1.34 3.79 -2.19
N VAL A 147 1.81 4.09 -3.40
CA VAL A 147 1.41 3.40 -4.65
C VAL A 147 1.57 1.89 -4.55
N PHE A 148 2.73 1.42 -4.08
CA PHE A 148 3.00 0.00 -3.88
C PHE A 148 3.16 -0.40 -2.41
N ALA A 149 2.75 0.45 -1.47
CA ALA A 149 2.80 0.10 -0.05
C ALA A 149 1.95 -1.14 0.26
N ALA A 150 0.71 -1.20 -0.24
CA ALA A 150 -0.15 -2.38 -0.04
C ALA A 150 0.40 -3.63 -0.73
N LEU A 151 0.97 -3.49 -1.93
CA LEU A 151 1.71 -4.55 -2.62
C LEU A 151 2.82 -5.11 -1.74
N GLY A 152 3.72 -4.25 -1.26
CA GLY A 152 4.80 -4.65 -0.37
C GLY A 152 4.33 -5.24 0.96
N PHE A 153 3.28 -4.69 1.56
CA PHE A 153 2.76 -5.18 2.83
C PHE A 153 2.16 -6.58 2.71
N PHE A 154 1.27 -6.80 1.73
CA PHE A 154 0.44 -7.98 1.64
C PHE A 154 0.99 -9.11 0.76
N ALA A 155 1.76 -8.81 -0.28
CA ALA A 155 2.33 -9.82 -1.16
C ALA A 155 3.18 -10.88 -0.41
N PRO A 156 4.13 -10.53 0.49
CA PRO A 156 4.92 -11.53 1.19
C PRO A 156 4.11 -12.33 2.22
N MET A 157 2.97 -11.79 2.69
CA MET A 157 2.04 -12.53 3.55
C MET A 157 1.22 -13.56 2.78
N ARG A 158 0.99 -13.34 1.49
CA ARG A 158 0.19 -14.24 0.63
C ARG A 158 1.04 -15.24 -0.15
N PHE A 159 2.22 -14.82 -0.62
CA PHE A 159 3.08 -15.60 -1.49
C PHE A 159 4.42 -15.82 -0.80
N ALA A 160 4.67 -17.05 -0.33
CA ALA A 160 5.95 -17.42 0.30
C ALA A 160 7.14 -17.17 -0.62
N ALA A 161 6.95 -17.30 -1.94
CA ALA A 161 7.95 -16.94 -2.94
C ALA A 161 8.35 -15.46 -2.89
N LEU A 162 7.53 -14.55 -2.37
CA LEU A 162 7.84 -13.12 -2.24
C LEU A 162 8.29 -12.73 -0.82
N ALA A 163 8.39 -13.68 0.12
CA ALA A 163 8.73 -13.43 1.52
C ALA A 163 10.23 -13.12 1.74
N SER A 164 10.78 -12.16 0.98
CA SER A 164 12.14 -11.65 1.13
C SER A 164 12.22 -10.21 0.64
N VAL A 165 13.00 -9.38 1.33
CA VAL A 165 13.15 -7.94 0.98
C VAL A 165 13.68 -7.74 -0.44
N PRO A 166 14.71 -8.48 -0.93
CA PRO A 166 15.19 -8.30 -2.30
C PRO A 166 14.13 -8.61 -3.36
N ARG A 167 13.28 -9.62 -3.14
CA ARG A 167 12.20 -9.96 -4.08
C ARG A 167 11.09 -8.90 -4.07
N ILE A 168 10.77 -8.31 -2.92
CA ILE A 168 9.84 -7.18 -2.87
C ILE A 168 10.44 -5.95 -3.54
N LEU A 169 11.73 -5.68 -3.34
CA LEU A 169 12.43 -4.59 -4.03
C LEU A 169 12.34 -4.78 -5.55
N ALA A 170 12.67 -5.97 -6.05
CA ALA A 170 12.58 -6.29 -7.47
C ALA A 170 11.14 -6.18 -8.01
N LEU A 171 10.15 -6.66 -7.24
CA LEU A 171 8.73 -6.55 -7.60
C LEU A 171 8.27 -5.08 -7.65
N GLY A 172 8.60 -4.30 -6.63
CA GLY A 172 8.26 -2.87 -6.56
C GLY A 172 8.89 -2.07 -7.69
N ALA A 173 10.19 -2.29 -7.95
CA ALA A 173 10.90 -1.64 -9.04
C ALA A 173 10.33 -2.04 -10.41
N GLY A 174 10.06 -3.32 -10.63
CA GLY A 174 9.46 -3.82 -11.87
C GLY A 174 8.06 -3.26 -12.10
N CYS A 175 7.19 -3.33 -11.10
CA CYS A 175 5.85 -2.76 -11.17
C CYS A 175 5.88 -1.24 -11.40
N SER A 176 6.78 -0.51 -10.73
CA SER A 176 6.88 0.93 -10.94
C SER A 176 7.42 1.28 -12.31
N ALA A 177 8.42 0.58 -12.82
CA ALA A 177 8.91 0.78 -14.18
C ALA A 177 7.81 0.51 -15.22
N LEU A 178 6.96 -0.49 -15.00
CA LEU A 178 5.81 -0.75 -15.86
C LEU A 178 4.77 0.38 -15.83
N VAL A 179 4.46 0.93 -14.66
CA VAL A 179 3.57 2.10 -14.49
C VAL A 179 4.13 3.30 -15.24
N GLU A 180 5.39 3.63 -15.01
CA GLU A 180 6.09 4.73 -15.69
C GLU A 180 6.08 4.56 -17.21
N THR A 181 6.39 3.34 -17.68
CA THR A 181 6.34 3.00 -19.11
C THR A 181 4.93 3.17 -19.67
N ALA A 182 3.91 2.71 -18.94
CA ALA A 182 2.51 2.88 -19.35
C ALA A 182 2.12 4.36 -19.42
N GLN A 183 2.50 5.19 -18.45
CA GLN A 183 2.24 6.64 -18.46
C GLN A 183 2.90 7.33 -19.64
N TYR A 184 4.13 6.94 -19.97
CA TYR A 184 4.87 7.44 -21.12
C TYR A 184 4.18 7.06 -22.44
N VAL A 185 3.89 5.76 -22.63
CA VAL A 185 3.29 5.23 -23.88
C VAL A 185 1.87 5.77 -24.09
N LEU A 186 1.07 5.84 -23.01
CA LEU A 186 -0.31 6.33 -23.05
C LEU A 186 -0.40 7.87 -23.07
N ARG A 187 0.74 8.57 -23.01
CA ARG A 187 0.83 10.04 -23.07
C ARG A 187 -0.09 10.74 -22.06
N LEU A 188 -0.09 10.27 -20.82
CA LEU A 188 -1.00 10.73 -19.77
C LEU A 188 -0.69 12.15 -19.24
N ASP A 189 0.10 12.95 -19.96
CA ASP A 189 0.60 14.27 -19.52
C ASP A 189 1.33 14.20 -18.15
N ARG A 190 1.91 13.04 -17.84
CA ARG A 190 2.79 12.83 -16.69
C ARG A 190 4.25 12.88 -17.12
N VAL A 191 5.12 13.33 -16.22
CA VAL A 191 6.57 13.18 -16.39
C VAL A 191 6.89 11.76 -15.99
N SER A 192 7.44 10.96 -16.91
CA SER A 192 7.92 9.64 -16.54
C SER A 192 9.30 9.77 -15.88
N SER A 193 9.42 9.38 -14.62
CA SER A 193 10.56 9.74 -13.77
C SER A 193 11.20 8.54 -13.09
N VAL A 194 12.54 8.54 -13.07
CA VAL A 194 13.31 7.59 -12.24
C VAL A 194 13.01 7.81 -10.74
N ASP A 195 12.71 9.04 -10.33
CA ASP A 195 12.41 9.33 -8.93
C ASP A 195 11.10 8.71 -8.47
N ASP A 196 10.08 8.69 -9.33
CA ASP A 196 8.82 8.00 -9.04
C ASP A 196 9.06 6.49 -8.86
N VAL A 197 9.90 5.87 -9.71
CA VAL A 197 10.34 4.46 -9.53
C VAL A 197 11.00 4.25 -8.19
N LEU A 198 11.94 5.11 -7.80
CA LEU A 198 12.68 5.00 -6.54
C LEU A 198 11.75 5.13 -5.34
N VAL A 199 10.88 6.14 -5.32
CA VAL A 199 9.98 6.41 -4.20
C VAL A 199 8.91 5.31 -4.07
N ASN A 200 8.29 4.90 -5.18
CA ASN A 200 7.30 3.82 -5.18
C ASN A 200 7.92 2.49 -4.70
N THR A 201 9.14 2.19 -5.14
CA THR A 201 9.88 0.99 -4.70
C THR A 201 10.24 1.05 -3.21
N ALA A 202 10.71 2.21 -2.73
CA ALA A 202 10.99 2.43 -1.32
C ALA A 202 9.72 2.22 -0.47
N GLY A 203 8.57 2.73 -0.93
CA GLY A 203 7.28 2.51 -0.31
C GLY A 203 6.92 1.02 -0.16
N ALA A 204 7.10 0.24 -1.22
CA ALA A 204 6.89 -1.22 -1.18
C ALA A 204 7.81 -1.91 -0.17
N VAL A 205 9.10 -1.57 -0.15
CA VAL A 205 10.08 -2.17 0.77
C VAL A 205 9.75 -1.80 2.22
N LEU A 206 9.47 -0.54 2.52
CA LEU A 206 9.10 -0.07 3.86
C LEU A 206 7.86 -0.79 4.38
N ALA A 207 6.85 -0.96 3.53
CA ALA A 207 5.63 -1.67 3.89
C ALA A 207 5.85 -3.18 4.10
N ALA A 208 6.72 -3.82 3.31
CA ALA A 208 7.11 -5.21 3.52
C ALA A 208 7.88 -5.43 4.83
N LEU A 209 8.73 -4.46 5.21
CA LEU A 209 9.41 -4.46 6.50
C LEU A 209 8.41 -4.30 7.65
N ALA A 210 7.42 -3.43 7.50
CA ALA A 210 6.34 -3.28 8.47
C ALA A 210 5.55 -4.59 8.63
N SER A 211 5.38 -5.38 7.55
CA SER A 211 4.70 -6.67 7.60
C SER A 211 5.57 -7.88 7.99
N ARG A 212 6.87 -7.66 8.24
CA ARG A 212 7.90 -8.71 8.36
C ARG A 212 7.59 -9.84 9.33
N ARG A 213 7.01 -9.51 10.48
CA ARG A 213 6.65 -10.52 11.50
C ARG A 213 5.61 -11.53 11.01
N TRP A 214 4.69 -11.13 10.14
CA TRP A 214 3.57 -11.98 9.73
C TRP A 214 3.93 -12.98 8.62
N TRP A 215 4.99 -12.71 7.86
CA TRP A 215 5.46 -13.62 6.82
C TRP A 215 6.69 -14.44 7.21
N ARG A 216 7.51 -13.98 8.16
CA ARG A 216 8.64 -14.78 8.69
C ARG A 216 8.20 -16.07 9.38
N THR A 217 7.23 -15.99 10.28
CA THR A 217 6.72 -17.17 11.01
C THR A 217 6.14 -18.23 10.06
N THR A 218 5.63 -17.79 8.90
CA THR A 218 5.12 -18.71 7.87
C THR A 218 6.25 -19.38 7.09
N ALA A 219 7.31 -18.63 6.79
CA ALA A 219 8.49 -19.18 6.11
C ALA A 219 9.13 -20.27 6.97
N GLU A 220 9.35 -20.03 8.26
CA GLU A 220 9.90 -21.00 9.22
C GLU A 220 9.02 -22.26 9.32
N ALA A 221 7.70 -22.10 9.49
CA ALA A 221 6.77 -23.22 9.55
C ALA A 221 6.69 -24.03 8.23
N SER A 222 7.02 -23.42 7.09
CA SER A 222 7.06 -24.11 5.79
C SER A 222 8.37 -24.87 5.57
N SER A 223 9.49 -24.36 6.08
CA SER A 223 10.81 -25.02 6.01
C SER A 223 10.94 -26.21 6.94
N ASP A 224 10.20 -26.23 8.06
CA ASP A 224 10.20 -27.35 9.03
C ASP A 224 9.36 -28.56 8.59
N ARG A 225 8.67 -28.49 7.44
CA ARG A 225 7.91 -29.64 6.93
C ARG A 225 8.87 -30.65 6.30
N PRO A 226 8.96 -31.91 6.78
CA PRO A 226 9.91 -32.89 6.27
C PRO A 226 9.74 -33.06 4.76
N ARG A 227 10.85 -32.99 3.99
CA ARG A 227 10.82 -33.35 2.57
C ARG A 227 10.40 -34.82 2.46
N PRO A 228 9.44 -35.17 1.58
CA PRO A 228 9.16 -36.56 1.28
C PRO A 228 10.46 -37.24 0.86
N ALA A 229 10.85 -38.32 1.55
CA ALA A 229 12.01 -39.10 1.17
C ALA A 229 11.81 -39.62 -0.26
N PRO A 230 12.84 -39.58 -1.13
CA PRO A 230 12.75 -40.17 -2.44
C PRO A 230 12.38 -41.65 -2.28
N ALA A 231 11.28 -42.07 -2.90
CA ALA A 231 10.90 -43.46 -2.96
C ALA A 231 12.05 -44.24 -3.59
N ALA A 232 12.56 -45.25 -2.89
CA ALA A 232 13.57 -46.14 -3.41
C ALA A 232 13.03 -46.79 -4.68
N ALA A 233 13.68 -46.54 -5.82
CA ALA A 233 13.44 -47.29 -7.04
C ALA A 233 13.91 -48.72 -6.79
N GLY A 234 12.96 -49.66 -6.76
CA GLY A 234 13.23 -51.10 -6.85
C GLY A 234 13.42 -51.53 -8.29
#